data_AF-A0A5C8T675-F1
#
_entry.id   AF-A0A5C8T675-F1
#
_cell.length_a   1.000
_cell.length_b   1.000
_cell.length_c   1.000
_cell.angle_alpha   90.00
_cell.angle_beta   90.00
_cell.angle_gamma   90.00
#
_symmetry.space_group_name_H-M   'P 1'
#
loop_
_entity.id
_entity.type
_entity.pdbx_description
1 polymer ?
#
loop_
_entity_poly.entity_id
_entity_poly.type
_entity_poly.pdbx_seq_one_letter_code
_entity_poly.pdbx_strand_id
1 'polypeptide(L)' 'MQAASSPASFPTSASAPDRRRFLGFDASIVGIWLKRHRARRELASLRDDQLRDAGLDRFAVRAEARKPFWKP' A
#
# COMPACT_ATOMS: atom_id res chain seq x y z
N MET A 1 -7.08 -32.08 -37.02
CA MET A 1 -6.51 -30.72 -36.84
C MET A 1 -7.63 -29.70 -36.99
N GLN A 2 -8.08 -29.06 -35.92
CA GLN A 2 -8.81 -27.78 -35.97
C GLN A 2 -8.80 -27.16 -34.57
N ALA A 3 -8.01 -26.10 -34.44
CA ALA A 3 -7.96 -25.22 -33.29
C ALA A 3 -8.78 -23.97 -33.63
N ALA A 4 -9.69 -23.58 -32.73
CA ALA A 4 -10.22 -22.23 -32.71
C ALA A 4 -10.70 -21.94 -31.28
N SER A 5 -9.88 -21.20 -30.56
CA SER A 5 -10.04 -20.82 -29.15
C SER A 5 -11.21 -19.86 -28.94
N SER A 6 -11.99 -20.10 -27.90
CA SER A 6 -13.03 -19.19 -27.41
C SER A 6 -12.47 -17.82 -26.99
N PRO A 7 -13.14 -16.70 -27.32
CA PRO A 7 -12.78 -15.42 -26.72
C PRO A 7 -13.32 -15.36 -25.28
N ALA A 8 -12.43 -15.56 -24.31
CA ALA A 8 -12.71 -15.24 -22.92
C ALA A 8 -12.95 -13.73 -22.79
N SER A 9 -14.22 -13.33 -22.70
CA SER A 9 -14.59 -11.96 -22.36
C SER A 9 -14.49 -11.82 -20.84
N PHE A 10 -13.40 -11.22 -20.37
CA PHE A 10 -13.29 -10.83 -18.97
C PHE A 10 -14.06 -9.53 -18.75
N PRO A 11 -15.07 -9.48 -17.85
CA PRO A 11 -15.64 -8.21 -17.45
C PRO A 11 -14.56 -7.44 -16.67
N THR A 12 -14.06 -6.37 -17.27
CA THR A 12 -13.29 -5.36 -16.54
C THR A 12 -14.24 -4.74 -15.53
N SER A 13 -14.09 -5.14 -14.27
CA SER A 13 -14.68 -4.48 -13.12
C SER A 13 -14.00 -3.12 -12.99
N ALA A 14 -14.52 -2.13 -13.70
CA ALA A 14 -14.16 -0.74 -13.50
C ALA A 14 -14.70 -0.31 -12.13
N SER A 15 -13.89 -0.49 -11.08
CA SER A 15 -14.14 0.08 -9.77
C SER A 15 -14.09 1.61 -9.90
N ALA A 16 -15.27 2.23 -9.97
CA ALA A 16 -15.40 3.68 -9.92
C ALA A 16 -14.90 4.16 -8.55
N PRO A 17 -13.98 5.13 -8.48
CA PRO A 17 -13.52 5.65 -7.20
C PRO A 17 -14.68 6.35 -6.49
N ASP A 18 -15.01 5.86 -5.29
CA ASP A 18 -16.00 6.45 -4.40
C ASP A 18 -15.57 7.87 -4.02
N ARG A 19 -16.22 8.86 -4.65
CA ARG A 19 -16.01 10.30 -4.42
C ARG A 19 -16.69 10.79 -3.13
N ARG A 20 -17.09 9.92 -2.22
CA ARG A 20 -17.76 10.29 -0.97
C ARG A 20 -16.87 9.96 0.22
N ARG A 21 -16.22 10.99 0.79
CA ARG A 21 -16.02 11.22 2.24
C ARG A 21 -14.89 12.23 2.46
N PHE A 22 -15.17 13.50 2.20
CA PHE A 22 -14.25 14.62 2.51
C PHE A 22 -14.71 15.51 3.66
N LEU A 23 -15.73 15.15 4.44
CA LEU A 23 -16.16 15.95 5.60
C LEU A 23 -16.51 15.07 6.81
N GLY A 24 -15.49 14.70 7.57
CA GLY A 24 -15.61 14.03 8.86
C GLY A 24 -14.30 13.34 9.19
N PHE A 25 -13.59 13.81 10.23
CA PHE A 25 -12.49 13.05 10.82
C PHE A 25 -13.08 11.78 11.45
N ASP A 26 -13.25 10.75 10.64
CA ASP A 26 -13.63 9.42 11.10
C ASP A 26 -12.50 8.94 12.03
N ALA A 27 -12.80 8.70 13.31
CA ALA A 27 -11.82 8.18 14.27
C ALA A 27 -11.14 6.89 13.75
N SER A 28 -11.80 6.16 12.84
CA SER A 28 -11.24 5.02 12.12
C SER A 28 -10.01 5.39 11.27
N ILE A 29 -10.01 6.57 10.65
CA ILE A 29 -8.87 7.08 9.85
C ILE A 29 -7.66 7.34 10.75
N VAL A 30 -7.88 7.88 11.96
CA VAL A 30 -6.80 8.08 12.95
C VAL A 30 -6.20 6.73 13.36
N GLY A 31 -7.04 5.70 13.56
CA GLY A 31 -6.58 4.34 13.82
C GLY A 31 -5.72 3.77 12.68
N ILE A 32 -6.13 4.00 11.43
CA ILE A 32 -5.36 3.60 10.23
C ILE A 32 -4.01 4.33 10.19
N TRP A 33 -4.00 5.64 10.44
CA TRP A 33 -2.77 6.42 10.50
C TRP A 33 -1.81 5.92 11.58
N LEU A 34 -2.33 5.62 12.78
CA LEU A 34 -1.51 5.10 13.87
C LEU A 34 -0.92 3.72 13.54
N LYS A 35 -1.74 2.83 12.94
CA LYS A 35 -1.27 1.52 12.47
C LYS A 35 -0.17 1.65 11.42
N ARG A 36 -0.36 2.52 10.42
CA ARG A 36 0.65 2.79 9.37
C ARG A 36 1.91 3.43 9.95
N HIS A 37 1.77 4.35 10.90
CA HIS A 37 2.91 4.96 11.58
C HIS A 37 3.71 3.93 12.37
N ARG A 38 3.05 3.04 13.12
CA ARG A 38 3.72 1.95 13.85
C ARG A 38 4.45 1.00 12.91
N ALA A 39 3.80 0.56 11.83
CA ALA A 39 4.42 -0.31 10.83
C ALA A 39 5.65 0.34 10.15
N ARG A 40 5.58 1.63 9.83
CA ARG A 40 6.73 2.37 9.29
C ARG A 40 7.87 2.53 10.29
N ARG A 41 7.57 2.74 11.58
CA ARG A 41 8.58 2.78 12.64
C ARG A 41 9.27 1.43 12.82
N GLU A 42 8.50 0.35 12.76
CA GLU A 42 9.02 -1.01 12.84
C GLU A 42 9.93 -1.31 11.63
N LEU A 43 9.48 -0.99 10.42
CA LEU A 43 10.29 -1.11 9.21
C LEU A 43 11.58 -0.25 9.28
N ALA A 44 11.50 0.96 9.83
CA ALA A 44 12.66 1.84 10.02
C ALA A 44 13.58 1.39 11.16
N SER A 45 13.09 0.55 12.08
CA SER A 45 13.89 -0.04 13.17
C SER A 45 14.61 -1.31 12.76
N LEU A 46 14.29 -1.87 11.58
CA LEU A 46 15.04 -2.99 11.03
C LEU A 46 16.49 -2.58 10.81
N ARG A 47 17.39 -3.45 11.26
CA ARG A 47 18.83 -3.30 11.08
C ARG A 47 19.22 -3.59 9.62
N ASP A 48 20.37 -3.07 9.20
CA ASP A 48 20.82 -3.20 7.80
C ASP A 48 21.00 -4.66 7.34
N ASP A 49 21.33 -5.59 8.25
CA ASP A 49 21.37 -7.03 7.99
C ASP A 49 19.99 -7.59 7.64
N GLN A 50 18.98 -7.24 8.43
CA GLN A 50 17.60 -7.67 8.23
C GLN A 50 16.99 -7.10 6.95
N LEU A 51 17.34 -5.86 6.61
CA LEU A 51 16.94 -5.24 5.35
C LEU A 51 17.58 -5.95 4.16
N ARG A 52 18.86 -6.32 4.26
CA ARG A 52 19.58 -7.05 3.21
C ARG A 52 19.00 -8.43 2.98
N ASP A 53 18.66 -9.16 4.04
CA ASP A 53 18.04 -10.49 3.95
C ASP A 53 16.65 -10.44 3.30
N ALA A 54 15.90 -9.34 3.53
CA ALA A 54 14.62 -9.08 2.87
C ALA A 54 14.76 -8.52 1.44
N GLY A 55 15.98 -8.30 0.95
CA GLY A 55 16.24 -7.67 -0.35
C GLY A 55 15.80 -6.21 -0.44
N LEU A 56 15.68 -5.52 0.70
CA LEU A 56 15.22 -4.13 0.79
C LEU A 56 16.41 -3.16 0.82
N ASP A 57 16.30 -2.08 0.05
CA ASP A 57 17.27 -0.98 0.10
C ASP A 57 17.00 -0.05 1.29
N ARG A 58 18.04 0.18 2.11
CA ARG A 58 18.00 1.08 3.27
C ARG A 58 17.60 2.51 2.92
N PHE A 59 17.99 3.01 1.74
CA PHE A 59 17.62 4.36 1.33
C PHE A 59 16.16 4.44 0.92
N ALA A 60 15.66 3.44 0.17
CA ALA A 60 14.25 3.30 -0.18
C ALA A 60 13.36 3.18 1.08
N VAL A 61 13.75 2.37 2.07
CA VAL A 61 13.01 2.23 3.35
C VAL A 61 12.96 3.55 4.11
N ARG A 62 14.09 4.27 4.20
CA ARG A 62 14.12 5.60 4.86
C ARG A 62 13.33 6.65 4.08
N ALA A 63 13.27 6.57 2.75
CA ALA A 63 12.43 7.45 1.95
C ALA A 63 10.94 7.16 2.19
N GLU A 64 10.56 5.88 2.25
CA GLU A 64 9.20 5.44 2.54
C GLU A 64 8.75 5.82 3.97
N ALA A 65 9.64 5.66 4.95
CA ALA A 65 9.39 6.00 6.36
C ALA A 65 9.19 7.52 6.57
N ARG A 66 9.80 8.36 5.72
CA ARG A 66 9.66 9.82 5.76
C ARG A 66 8.38 10.34 5.08
N LYS A 67 7.61 9.49 4.40
CA LYS A 67 6.37 9.93 3.75
C LYS A 67 5.34 10.36 4.81
N PRO A 68 4.65 11.50 4.61
CA PRO A 68 3.63 11.96 5.54
C PRO A 68 2.52 10.92 5.68
N PHE A 69 2.21 10.54 6.91
CA PHE A 69 1.24 9.48 7.21
C PHE A 69 -0.22 9.89 6.99
N TRP A 70 -0.49 11.20 6.88
CA TRP A 70 -1.82 11.80 6.78
C TRP A 70 -2.33 11.94 5.33
N LYS A 71 -1.51 11.62 4.33
CA LYS A 71 -2.00 11.51 2.95
C LYS A 71 -2.66 10.13 2.78
N PRO A 72 -3.96 10.05 2.44
CA PRO A 72 -4.60 8.79 2.07
C PRO A 72 -3.88 8.13 0.89
#